data_AF-A0A3D5UBD8-F1
#
_entry.id   AF-A0A3D5UBD8-F1
#
_cell.length_a   1.000
_cell.length_b   1.000
_cell.length_c   1.000
_cell.angle_alpha   90.00
_cell.angle_beta   90.00
_cell.angle_gamma   90.00
#
_symmetry.space_group_name_H-M   'P 1'
#
loop_
_entity.id
_entity.type
_entity.pdbx_description
1 polymer ?
#
loop_
_entity_poly.entity_id
_entity_poly.type
_entity_poly.pdbx_seq_one_letter_code
_entity_poly.pdbx_strand_id
1 'polypeptide(L)'
;YSLWQSNFGEWQELFAQRIRETIDIPENMSAHEASGLALRWNIRERQAKFIVNSVRVYEDFGYQWRLPWWDSEIMDFWAKVPLQLRVNRLLWHIYRKKYLPVPYPAFRDYSIPIRARNKLLRIMFGEIMDLRYGRFAQYRNPFQYASEKVGTFMREDLVYPDFVDPHLPILRCNMNALQALRAIYEL
;
A
#
# COMPACT_ATOMS: atom_id res chain seq x y z
N TYR A 1 -3.95 0.17 -6.68
CA TYR A 1 -4.42 0.82 -5.45
C TYR A 1 -4.98 2.17 -5.89
N SER A 2 -6.30 2.27 -6.00
CA SER A 2 -6.98 3.56 -6.24
C SER A 2 -7.41 4.04 -4.86
N LEU A 3 -6.72 5.03 -4.30
CA LEU A 3 -7.13 5.61 -3.02
C LEU A 3 -8.51 6.26 -3.10
N TRP A 4 -8.89 6.69 -4.31
CA TRP A 4 -10.13 7.38 -4.60
C TRP A 4 -10.72 6.81 -5.89
N GLN A 5 -12.03 6.61 -5.94
CA GLN A 5 -12.76 6.44 -7.20
C GLN A 5 -13.05 7.84 -7.74
N SER A 6 -12.03 8.58 -8.16
CA SER A 6 -12.22 9.92 -8.71
C SER A 6 -12.33 9.86 -10.23
N ASN A 7 -13.17 10.73 -10.78
CA ASN A 7 -13.29 10.96 -12.22
C ASN A 7 -12.03 11.69 -12.70
N PHE A 8 -10.92 10.95 -12.88
CA PHE A 8 -9.59 11.50 -13.17
C PHE A 8 -9.58 12.42 -14.39
N GLY A 9 -10.51 12.24 -15.32
CA GLY A 9 -10.64 13.07 -16.52
C GLY A 9 -10.88 14.56 -16.22
N GLU A 10 -11.63 14.90 -15.17
CA GLU A 10 -11.94 16.30 -14.82
C GLU A 10 -10.71 17.08 -14.35
N TRP A 11 -9.77 16.40 -13.69
CA TRP A 11 -8.60 17.03 -13.05
C TRP A 11 -7.29 16.79 -13.80
N GLN A 12 -7.33 16.04 -14.90
CA GLN A 12 -6.13 15.64 -15.62
C GLN A 12 -5.33 16.84 -16.12
N GLU A 13 -6.00 17.84 -16.71
CA GLU A 13 -5.32 19.03 -17.24
C GLU A 13 -4.72 19.87 -16.11
N LEU A 14 -5.46 20.04 -15.00
CA LEU A 14 -4.97 20.76 -13.83
C LEU A 14 -3.72 20.10 -13.24
N PHE A 15 -3.71 18.77 -13.13
CA PHE A 15 -2.52 18.05 -12.66
C PHE A 15 -1.37 18.14 -13.65
N ALA A 16 -1.63 18.03 -14.95
CA ALA A 16 -0.61 18.17 -15.98
C ALA A 16 0.03 19.57 -15.98
N GLN A 17 -0.78 20.61 -15.81
CA GLN A 17 -0.29 21.99 -15.64
C GLN A 17 0.59 22.11 -14.40
N ARG A 18 0.12 21.63 -13.25
CA ARG A 18 0.89 21.71 -12.00
C ARG A 18 2.22 20.96 -12.08
N ILE A 19 2.27 19.81 -12.76
CA ILE A 19 3.51 19.06 -12.98
C ILE A 19 4.48 19.89 -13.82
N ARG A 20 4.01 20.50 -14.92
CA ARG A 20 4.82 21.39 -15.78
C ARG A 20 5.34 22.63 -15.03
N GLU A 21 4.56 23.18 -14.12
CA GLU A 21 5.00 24.30 -13.27
C GLU A 21 6.04 23.87 -12.21
N THR A 22 6.01 22.60 -11.80
CA THR A 22 6.86 22.09 -10.70
C THR A 22 8.20 21.53 -11.20
N ILE A 23 8.22 21.03 -12.43
CA ILE A 23 9.38 20.40 -13.08
C ILE A 23 9.61 21.08 -14.42
N ASP A 24 10.83 21.55 -14.64
CA ASP A 24 11.27 21.95 -15.97
C ASP A 24 11.54 20.68 -16.80
N ILE A 25 10.67 20.40 -17.78
CA ILE A 25 10.71 19.21 -18.61
C ILE A 25 11.40 19.58 -19.93
N PRO A 26 12.64 19.14 -20.18
CA PRO A 26 13.31 19.43 -21.45
C PRO A 26 12.60 18.75 -22.62
N GLU A 27 12.68 19.38 -23.80
CA GLU A 27 12.06 18.86 -25.03
C GLU A 27 12.61 17.49 -25.44
N ASN A 28 13.91 17.27 -25.21
CA ASN A 28 14.60 16.02 -25.50
C ASN A 28 15.30 15.53 -24.24
N MET A 29 15.05 14.26 -23.89
CA MET A 29 15.73 13.62 -22.77
C MET A 29 15.88 12.12 -23.00
N SER A 30 16.96 11.55 -22.49
CA SER A 30 17.14 10.11 -22.40
C SER A 30 16.17 9.50 -21.37
N ALA A 31 15.91 8.20 -21.49
CA ALA A 31 15.11 7.46 -20.49
C ALA A 31 15.69 7.58 -19.07
N HIS A 32 17.02 7.70 -18.95
CA HIS A 32 17.69 7.88 -17.66
C HIS A 32 17.35 9.22 -17.03
N GLU A 33 17.42 10.31 -17.79
CA GLU A 33 17.05 11.67 -17.35
C GLU A 33 15.56 11.76 -17.01
N ALA A 34 14.69 11.20 -17.86
CA ALA A 34 13.25 11.11 -17.58
C ALA A 34 12.97 10.41 -16.24
N SER A 35 13.66 9.28 -15.99
CA SER A 35 13.53 8.57 -14.72
C SER A 35 14.02 9.41 -13.53
N GLY A 36 15.11 10.15 -13.69
CA GLY A 36 15.65 11.05 -12.66
C GLY A 36 14.67 12.17 -12.30
N LEU A 37 14.09 12.84 -13.31
CA LEU A 37 13.09 13.89 -13.13
C LEU A 37 11.83 13.35 -12.43
N ALA A 38 11.32 12.21 -12.88
CA ALA A 38 10.15 11.57 -12.28
C ALA A 38 10.39 11.19 -10.80
N LEU A 39 11.58 10.65 -10.49
CA LEU A 39 11.96 10.31 -9.11
C LEU A 39 12.09 11.56 -8.23
N ARG A 40 12.76 12.61 -8.72
CA ARG A 40 12.90 13.89 -8.02
C ARG A 40 11.54 14.50 -7.68
N TRP A 41 10.62 14.50 -8.63
CA TRP A 41 9.25 14.96 -8.39
C TRP A 41 8.51 14.08 -7.37
N ASN A 42 8.61 12.75 -7.48
CA ASN A 42 8.00 11.84 -6.51
C ASN A 42 8.52 12.07 -5.08
N ILE A 43 9.82 12.30 -4.94
CA ILE A 43 10.48 12.62 -3.67
C ILE A 43 9.92 13.93 -3.09
N ARG A 44 9.89 14.99 -3.89
CA ARG A 44 9.40 16.32 -3.48
C ARG A 44 7.91 16.32 -3.12
N GLU A 45 7.11 15.56 -3.86
CA GLU A 45 5.66 15.57 -3.72
C GLU A 45 5.20 14.46 -2.76
N ARG A 46 5.12 13.22 -3.26
CA ARG A 46 4.53 12.11 -2.50
C ARG A 46 5.36 11.77 -1.26
N GLN A 47 6.68 11.66 -1.38
CA GLN A 47 7.48 11.20 -0.26
C GLN A 47 7.56 12.24 0.84
N ALA A 48 7.97 13.48 0.53
CA ALA A 48 8.12 14.52 1.54
C ALA A 48 6.78 14.91 2.19
N LYS A 49 5.75 15.19 1.39
CA LYS A 49 4.49 15.76 1.90
C LYS A 49 3.59 14.75 2.59
N PHE A 50 3.69 13.47 2.23
CA PHE A 50 2.84 12.42 2.78
C PHE A 50 3.64 11.43 3.64
N ILE A 51 4.63 10.75 3.08
CA ILE A 51 5.36 9.67 3.79
C ILE A 51 6.20 10.23 4.94
N VAL A 52 7.09 11.19 4.67
CA VAL A 52 7.97 11.79 5.69
C VAL A 52 7.15 12.59 6.70
N ASN A 53 6.13 13.33 6.27
CA ASN A 53 5.26 14.01 7.23
C ASN A 53 4.49 13.04 8.14
N SER A 54 4.09 11.85 7.64
CA SER A 54 3.35 10.88 8.45
C SER A 54 4.14 10.33 9.64
N VAL A 55 5.48 10.29 9.58
CA VAL A 55 6.28 9.81 10.72
C VAL A 55 6.35 10.80 11.88
N ARG A 56 5.90 12.05 11.70
CA ARG A 56 5.80 13.02 12.80
C ARG A 56 4.79 12.61 13.87
N VAL A 57 3.88 11.70 13.56
CA VAL A 57 2.99 11.09 14.56
C VAL A 57 3.78 10.44 15.71
N TYR A 58 4.99 9.93 15.44
CA TYR A 58 5.84 9.38 16.49
C TYR A 58 6.30 10.45 17.49
N GLU A 59 6.48 11.71 17.05
CA GLU A 59 6.84 12.84 17.92
C GLU A 59 5.72 13.15 18.92
N ASP A 60 4.46 13.08 18.48
CA ASP A 60 3.27 13.29 19.31
C ASP A 60 3.21 12.30 20.48
N PHE A 61 3.60 11.04 20.23
CA PHE A 61 3.70 10.01 21.25
C PHE A 61 5.04 10.00 22.03
N GLY A 62 5.90 11.01 21.83
CA GLY A 62 7.19 11.13 22.53
C GLY A 62 8.28 10.17 22.05
N TYR A 63 8.09 9.53 20.89
CA TYR A 63 9.08 8.62 20.30
C TYR A 63 10.03 9.34 19.34
N GLN A 64 11.25 8.82 19.27
CA GLN A 64 12.18 9.15 18.19
C GLN A 64 11.91 8.29 16.96
N TRP A 65 12.22 8.84 15.79
CA TRP A 65 12.13 8.11 14.52
C TRP A 65 13.40 8.29 13.69
N ARG A 66 13.66 7.35 12.78
CA ARG A 66 14.77 7.38 11.82
C ARG A 66 14.26 6.97 10.45
N LEU A 67 14.86 7.51 9.41
CA LEU A 67 14.56 7.19 8.02
C LEU A 67 15.83 6.69 7.31
N PRO A 68 16.30 5.47 7.56
CA PRO A 68 17.56 4.97 6.99
C PRO A 68 17.60 5.05 5.46
N TRP A 69 16.48 4.85 4.79
CA TRP A 69 16.40 4.93 3.32
C TRP A 69 16.58 6.34 2.75
N TRP A 70 16.54 7.37 3.60
CA TRP A 70 16.77 8.77 3.23
C TRP A 70 18.18 9.26 3.57
N ASP A 71 19.04 8.36 4.02
CA ASP A 71 20.45 8.66 4.21
C ASP A 71 21.11 9.09 2.88
N SER A 72 21.95 10.12 2.92
CA SER A 72 22.59 10.69 1.73
C SER A 72 23.46 9.67 1.00
N GLU A 73 24.16 8.79 1.70
CA GLU A 73 25.02 7.78 1.08
C GLU A 73 24.18 6.77 0.29
N ILE A 74 23.03 6.37 0.84
CA ILE A 74 22.08 5.47 0.16
C ILE A 74 21.45 6.16 -1.05
N MET A 75 21.05 7.42 -0.92
CA MET A 75 20.46 8.19 -2.02
C MET A 75 21.47 8.40 -3.16
N ASP A 76 22.70 8.74 -2.84
CA ASP A 76 23.78 8.92 -3.81
C ASP A 76 24.16 7.62 -4.52
N PHE A 77 24.16 6.50 -3.79
CA PHE A 77 24.31 5.18 -4.39
C PHE A 77 23.23 4.95 -5.46
N TRP A 78 21.95 5.08 -5.09
CA TRP A 78 20.84 4.82 -6.00
C TRP A 78 20.74 5.79 -7.17
N ALA A 79 21.19 7.04 -7.00
CA ALA A 79 21.28 8.02 -8.09
C ALA A 79 22.25 7.55 -9.19
N LYS A 80 23.34 6.86 -8.81
CA LYS A 80 24.36 6.34 -9.73
C LYS A 80 23.98 5.01 -10.38
N VAL A 81 22.98 4.30 -9.85
CA VAL A 81 22.58 2.98 -10.38
C VAL A 81 21.94 3.13 -11.78
N PRO A 82 22.42 2.35 -12.78
CA PRO A 82 21.82 2.31 -14.11
C PRO A 82 20.31 2.03 -14.09
N LEU A 83 19.56 2.68 -14.98
CA LEU A 83 18.10 2.55 -15.01
C LEU A 83 17.65 1.09 -15.17
N GLN A 84 18.34 0.31 -16.01
CA GLN A 84 18.04 -1.10 -16.29
C GLN A 84 18.07 -1.95 -15.01
N LEU A 85 18.90 -1.57 -14.05
CA LEU A 85 19.02 -2.24 -12.75
C LEU A 85 18.00 -1.74 -11.72
N ARG A 86 17.44 -0.53 -11.91
CA ARG A 86 16.37 0.02 -11.06
C ARG A 86 14.98 -0.46 -11.46
N VAL A 87 14.74 -0.63 -12.77
CA VAL A 87 13.46 -1.09 -13.31
C VAL A 87 13.08 -2.44 -12.68
N ASN A 88 11.81 -2.56 -12.28
CA ASN A 88 11.26 -3.73 -11.61
C ASN A 88 12.05 -4.19 -10.37
N ARG A 89 12.85 -3.29 -9.77
CA ARG A 89 13.70 -3.59 -8.60
C ARG A 89 14.71 -4.70 -8.88
N LEU A 90 15.24 -4.77 -10.11
CA LEU A 90 16.13 -5.85 -10.54
C LEU A 90 17.37 -5.99 -9.64
N LEU A 91 18.08 -4.89 -9.35
CA LEU A 91 19.27 -4.91 -8.49
C LEU A 91 18.94 -5.44 -7.09
N TRP A 92 17.82 -5.01 -6.53
CA TRP A 92 17.33 -5.52 -5.25
C TRP A 92 17.03 -7.02 -5.32
N HIS A 93 16.43 -7.50 -6.41
CA HIS A 93 16.16 -8.93 -6.62
C HIS A 93 17.42 -9.77 -6.74
N ILE A 94 18.48 -9.23 -7.35
CA ILE A 94 19.79 -9.88 -7.40
C ILE A 94 20.41 -9.89 -6.00
N TYR A 95 20.46 -8.74 -5.32
CA TYR A 95 21.04 -8.58 -4.00
C TYR A 95 20.38 -9.51 -2.98
N ARG A 96 19.04 -9.49 -2.88
CA ARG A 96 18.30 -10.31 -1.91
C ARG A 96 18.56 -11.81 -2.13
N LYS A 97 18.62 -12.27 -3.38
CA LYS A 97 18.84 -13.69 -3.70
C LYS A 97 20.23 -14.14 -3.24
N LYS A 98 21.21 -13.24 -3.33
CA LYS A 98 22.61 -13.54 -2.97
C LYS A 98 22.89 -13.40 -1.48
N TYR A 99 22.37 -12.35 -0.83
CA TYR A 99 22.79 -11.96 0.52
C TYR A 99 21.69 -12.06 1.57
N LEU A 100 20.42 -12.10 1.17
CA LEU A 100 19.27 -12.23 2.07
C LEU A 100 18.39 -13.44 1.67
N PRO A 101 18.96 -14.65 1.60
CA PRO A 101 18.16 -15.84 1.29
C PRO A 101 17.13 -16.02 2.39
N VAL A 102 15.85 -15.85 2.05
CA VAL A 102 14.76 -16.12 2.99
C VAL A 102 14.48 -17.63 2.94
N PRO A 103 14.65 -18.38 4.03
CA PRO A 103 14.46 -19.83 4.03
C PRO A 103 13.01 -20.22 3.71
N TYR A 104 12.08 -19.30 3.91
CA TYR A 104 10.67 -19.45 3.59
C TYR A 104 10.25 -18.43 2.53
N PRO A 105 9.51 -18.83 1.50
CA PRO A 105 9.05 -17.90 0.48
C PRO A 105 8.10 -16.86 1.10
N ALA A 106 8.49 -15.58 1.03
CA ALA A 106 7.69 -14.46 1.57
C ALA A 106 6.36 -14.25 0.82
N PHE A 107 6.28 -14.75 -0.42
CA PHE A 107 5.06 -14.81 -1.21
C PHE A 107 4.80 -16.24 -1.64
N ARG A 108 3.53 -16.66 -1.61
CA ARG A 108 3.13 -17.99 -2.04
C ARG A 108 3.39 -18.13 -3.55
N ASP A 109 4.51 -18.76 -3.92
CA ASP A 109 4.79 -19.21 -5.29
C ASP A 109 3.87 -20.39 -5.65
N TYR A 110 2.58 -20.10 -5.71
CA TYR A 110 1.58 -21.09 -6.05
C TYR A 110 1.74 -21.56 -7.48
N SER A 111 1.57 -22.86 -7.70
CA SER A 111 1.39 -23.42 -9.04
C SER A 111 0.16 -22.79 -9.70
N ILE A 112 0.14 -22.77 -11.04
CA ILE A 112 -0.96 -22.20 -11.84
C ILE A 112 -2.33 -22.74 -11.39
N PRO A 113 -2.52 -24.05 -11.12
CA PRO A 113 -3.80 -24.57 -10.63
C PRO A 113 -4.24 -23.95 -9.30
N ILE A 114 -3.31 -23.76 -8.37
CA ILE A 114 -3.61 -23.16 -7.07
C ILE A 114 -3.95 -21.67 -7.25
N ARG A 115 -3.28 -20.95 -8.15
CA ARG A 115 -3.62 -19.56 -8.49
C ARG A 115 -5.03 -19.45 -9.06
N ALA A 116 -5.42 -20.35 -9.96
CA ALA A 116 -6.76 -20.39 -10.55
C ALA A 116 -7.83 -20.69 -9.49
N ARG A 117 -7.61 -21.71 -8.65
CA ARG A 117 -8.47 -22.04 -7.51
C ARG A 117 -8.64 -20.85 -6.56
N ASN A 118 -7.54 -20.22 -6.17
CA ASN A 118 -7.58 -19.08 -5.25
C ASN A 118 -8.29 -17.87 -5.88
N LYS A 119 -8.14 -17.65 -7.19
CA LYS A 119 -8.88 -16.61 -7.92
C LYS A 119 -10.39 -16.88 -7.91
N LEU A 120 -10.82 -18.12 -8.14
CA LEU A 120 -12.23 -18.52 -8.08
C LEU A 120 -12.81 -18.34 -6.67
N LEU A 121 -12.11 -18.84 -5.65
CA LEU A 121 -12.51 -18.67 -4.25
C LEU A 121 -12.62 -17.19 -3.88
N ARG A 122 -11.70 -16.35 -4.36
CA ARG A 122 -11.76 -14.91 -4.14
C ARG A 122 -12.99 -14.24 -4.76
N ILE A 123 -13.38 -14.65 -5.96
CA ILE A 123 -14.57 -14.10 -6.64
C ILE A 123 -15.84 -14.53 -5.89
N MET A 124 -15.92 -15.80 -5.50
CA MET A 124 -17.10 -16.37 -4.85
C MET A 124 -17.29 -15.83 -3.41
N PHE A 125 -16.22 -15.80 -2.63
CA PHE A 125 -16.31 -15.63 -1.18
C PHE A 125 -15.47 -14.45 -0.63
N GLY A 126 -14.74 -13.73 -1.48
CA GLY A 126 -13.78 -12.71 -1.04
C GLY A 126 -12.43 -13.30 -0.64
N GLU A 127 -11.56 -12.51 -0.02
CA GLU A 127 -10.20 -12.94 0.36
C GLU A 127 -10.22 -13.87 1.60
N ILE A 128 -10.79 -15.08 1.49
CA ILE A 128 -10.97 -16.07 2.58
C ILE A 128 -9.65 -16.36 3.34
N MET A 129 -8.53 -16.35 2.62
CA MET A 129 -7.21 -16.67 3.18
C MET A 129 -6.46 -15.44 3.74
N ASP A 130 -7.14 -14.31 3.86
CA ASP A 130 -6.55 -13.09 4.36
C ASP A 130 -6.41 -13.11 5.88
N LEU A 131 -5.16 -13.24 6.32
CA LEU A 131 -4.77 -13.29 7.72
C LEU A 131 -5.14 -12.00 8.48
N ARG A 132 -5.39 -10.88 7.79
CA ARG A 132 -5.75 -9.60 8.41
C ARG A 132 -7.06 -9.70 9.18
N TYR A 133 -8.02 -10.52 8.73
CA TYR A 133 -9.30 -10.72 9.41
C TYR A 133 -9.20 -11.53 10.71
N GLY A 134 -8.15 -12.34 10.86
CA GLY A 134 -7.84 -13.03 12.11
C GLY A 134 -7.50 -12.10 13.28
N ARG A 135 -7.31 -10.81 13.00
CA ARG A 135 -7.25 -9.79 14.05
C ARG A 135 -8.63 -9.54 14.62
N PHE A 136 -9.65 -9.39 13.78
CA PHE A 136 -11.02 -9.00 14.19
C PHE A 136 -11.76 -10.15 14.85
N ALA A 137 -11.68 -11.34 14.26
CA ALA A 137 -12.27 -12.53 14.83
C ALA A 137 -11.21 -13.60 15.08
N GLN A 138 -11.37 -14.38 16.14
CA GLN A 138 -10.48 -15.49 16.41
C GLN A 138 -10.55 -16.51 15.25
N TYR A 139 -9.40 -16.81 14.65
CA TYR A 139 -9.34 -17.77 13.55
C TYR A 139 -9.71 -19.20 14.01
N ARG A 140 -10.78 -19.77 13.46
CA ARG A 140 -11.15 -21.19 13.62
C ARG A 140 -10.99 -21.94 12.30
N ASN A 141 -11.57 -21.41 11.23
CA ASN A 141 -11.41 -21.95 9.88
C ASN A 141 -11.54 -20.85 8.81
N PRO A 142 -11.09 -21.08 7.56
CA PRO A 142 -11.15 -20.05 6.52
C PRO A 142 -12.57 -19.56 6.20
N PHE A 143 -13.56 -20.47 6.22
CA PHE A 143 -14.93 -20.16 5.80
C PHE A 143 -15.71 -19.32 6.82
N GLN A 144 -15.27 -19.24 8.07
CA GLN A 144 -15.98 -18.50 9.12
C GLN A 144 -16.18 -17.02 8.77
N TYR A 145 -15.18 -16.40 8.13
CA TYR A 145 -15.21 -14.98 7.81
C TYR A 145 -16.21 -14.67 6.67
N ALA A 146 -16.62 -15.69 5.90
CA ALA A 146 -17.68 -15.54 4.92
C ALA A 146 -19.07 -15.45 5.58
N SER A 147 -19.20 -15.94 6.82
CA SER A 147 -20.46 -15.91 7.58
C SER A 147 -20.49 -14.83 8.66
N GLU A 148 -19.34 -14.42 9.20
CA GLU A 148 -19.28 -13.36 10.21
C GLU A 148 -19.58 -11.99 9.59
N LYS A 149 -20.52 -11.28 10.22
CA LYS A 149 -21.02 -9.99 9.73
C LYS A 149 -20.25 -8.83 10.34
N VAL A 150 -20.12 -7.72 9.63
CA VAL A 150 -19.49 -6.49 10.17
C VAL A 150 -20.15 -6.04 11.47
N GLY A 151 -21.48 -6.15 11.56
CA GLY A 151 -22.24 -5.75 12.75
C GLY A 151 -21.82 -6.45 14.05
N THR A 152 -21.22 -7.64 14.01
CA THR A 152 -20.73 -8.30 15.24
C THR A 152 -19.54 -7.60 15.87
N PHE A 153 -18.90 -6.68 15.15
CA PHE A 153 -17.75 -5.89 15.60
C PHE A 153 -18.09 -4.40 15.77
N MET A 154 -19.34 -4.01 15.58
CA MET A 154 -19.81 -2.64 15.76
C MET A 154 -20.31 -2.46 17.21
N ARG A 155 -20.14 -1.25 17.73
CA ARG A 155 -20.62 -0.77 19.03
C ARG A 155 -21.95 -0.07 18.85
N GLU A 156 -22.89 -0.28 19.75
CA GLU A 156 -24.24 0.30 19.64
C GLU A 156 -24.26 1.82 19.91
N ASP A 157 -23.24 2.36 20.58
CA ASP A 157 -23.18 3.75 21.02
C ASP A 157 -22.44 4.70 20.05
N LEU A 158 -21.96 4.17 18.92
CA LEU A 158 -21.28 4.95 17.88
C LEU A 158 -22.17 5.11 16.65
N VAL A 159 -22.12 6.30 16.04
CA VAL A 159 -22.74 6.54 14.73
C VAL A 159 -21.75 6.19 13.64
N TYR A 160 -22.14 5.30 12.73
CA TYR A 160 -21.29 4.81 11.66
C TYR A 160 -21.62 5.50 10.32
N PRO A 161 -20.62 5.78 9.47
CA PRO A 161 -20.87 6.29 8.12
C PRO A 161 -21.65 5.29 7.26
N ASP A 162 -22.47 5.79 6.33
CA ASP A 162 -23.37 4.99 5.47
C ASP A 162 -22.66 3.90 4.64
N PHE A 163 -21.36 4.05 4.37
CA PHE A 163 -20.57 3.06 3.65
C PHE A 163 -20.20 1.83 4.49
N VAL A 164 -20.51 1.83 5.80
CA VAL A 164 -20.31 0.70 6.71
C VAL A 164 -21.60 -0.09 6.81
N ASP A 165 -21.75 -1.11 5.98
CA ASP A 165 -22.93 -1.99 6.01
C ASP A 165 -22.75 -3.11 7.08
N PRO A 166 -23.57 -3.13 8.15
CA PRO A 166 -23.48 -4.10 9.23
C PRO A 166 -23.85 -5.53 8.81
N HIS A 167 -24.56 -5.70 7.70
CA HIS A 167 -25.02 -7.00 7.22
C HIS A 167 -24.03 -7.68 6.28
N LEU A 168 -23.03 -6.95 5.77
CA LEU A 168 -21.98 -7.51 4.93
C LEU A 168 -21.12 -8.52 5.70
N PRO A 169 -20.69 -9.61 5.06
CA PRO A 169 -19.62 -10.44 5.57
C PRO A 169 -18.34 -9.64 5.77
N ILE A 170 -17.59 -9.92 6.82
CA ILE A 170 -16.34 -9.22 7.13
C ILE A 170 -15.31 -9.35 5.98
N LEU A 171 -15.31 -10.45 5.23
CA LEU A 171 -14.46 -10.63 4.03
C LEU A 171 -14.73 -9.62 2.90
N ARG A 172 -15.94 -9.04 2.85
CA ARG A 172 -16.40 -8.14 1.80
C ARG A 172 -16.40 -6.68 2.23
N CYS A 173 -16.13 -6.40 3.51
CA CYS A 173 -16.08 -5.04 4.01
C CYS A 173 -14.77 -4.34 3.62
N ASN A 174 -14.78 -3.01 3.59
CA ASN A 174 -13.56 -2.23 3.44
C ASN A 174 -12.75 -2.29 4.75
N MET A 175 -11.68 -3.08 4.75
CA MET A 175 -10.86 -3.32 5.94
C MET A 175 -10.36 -2.03 6.61
N ASN A 176 -10.07 -0.97 5.86
CA ASN A 176 -9.62 0.30 6.45
C ASN A 176 -10.71 0.95 7.32
N ALA A 177 -11.98 0.85 6.92
CA ALA A 177 -13.10 1.35 7.70
C ALA A 177 -13.23 0.57 9.01
N LEU A 178 -13.17 -0.76 8.95
CA LEU A 178 -13.26 -1.60 10.14
C LEU A 178 -12.07 -1.42 11.10
N GLN A 179 -10.86 -1.20 10.56
CA GLN A 179 -9.68 -0.85 11.36
C GLN A 179 -9.85 0.47 12.09
N ALA A 180 -10.38 1.51 11.43
CA ALA A 180 -10.66 2.79 12.06
C ALA A 180 -11.68 2.66 13.21
N LEU A 181 -12.73 1.86 13.01
CA LEU A 181 -13.75 1.62 14.04
C LEU A 181 -13.19 0.87 15.25
N ARG A 182 -12.31 -0.11 15.02
CA ARG A 182 -11.65 -0.81 16.12
C ARG A 182 -10.62 0.06 16.84
N ALA A 183 -9.93 0.95 16.13
CA ALA A 183 -9.08 1.92 16.78
C ALA A 183 -9.89 2.84 17.71
N ILE A 184 -11.11 3.23 17.33
CA ILE A 184 -12.06 3.93 18.22
C ILE A 184 -12.51 3.02 19.39
N TYR A 185 -12.62 1.71 19.19
CA TYR A 185 -12.99 0.75 20.25
C TYR A 185 -11.93 0.62 21.36
N GLU A 186 -10.65 0.75 21.02
CA GLU A 186 -9.52 0.62 21.95
C GLU A 186 -9.16 1.94 22.66
N LEU A 187 -9.77 3.06 22.26
CA LEU A 187 -9.68 4.38 22.90
C LEU A 187 -10.81 4.58 23.92
#